data_AF-A0A510JKF8-F1
#
_entry.id   AF-A0A510JKF8-F1
#
_cell.length_a   1.000
_cell.length_b   1.000
_cell.length_c   1.000
_cell.angle_alpha   90.00
_cell.angle_beta   90.00
_cell.angle_gamma   90.00
#
_symmetry.space_group_name_H-M   'P 1'
#
loop_
_entity.id
_entity.type
_entity.pdbx_description
1 polymer ?
#
loop_
_entity_poly.entity_id
_entity_poly.type
_entity_poly.pdbx_seq_one_letter_code
_entity_poly.pdbx_strand_id
1 'polypeptide(L)' 'MKRKEIYEKISEMHNIELKRLLNLYKNNEIDLETLDKLFAVRTDELVQHTRDLANACDEELEEKMNFIINTMTEK' A
#
# COMPACT_ATOMS: atom_id res chain seq x y z
N MET A 1 10.14 -13.63 -5.22
CA MET A 1 10.39 -12.17 -5.26
C MET A 1 11.38 -11.82 -4.17
N LYS A 2 12.31 -10.87 -4.37
CA LYS A 2 13.23 -10.40 -3.33
C LYS A 2 12.53 -9.39 -2.42
N ARG A 3 12.95 -9.31 -1.14
CA ARG A 3 12.42 -8.34 -0.15
C ARG A 3 12.37 -6.90 -0.68
N LYS A 4 13.40 -6.47 -1.41
CA LYS A 4 13.45 -5.14 -2.06
C LYS A 4 12.32 -4.94 -3.08
N GLU A 5 12.05 -5.93 -3.93
CA GLU A 5 11.00 -5.86 -4.95
C GLU A 5 9.60 -5.79 -4.31
N ILE A 6 9.41 -6.50 -3.19
CA ILE A 6 8.16 -6.45 -2.42
C ILE A 6 7.98 -5.05 -1.80
N TYR A 7 9.04 -4.46 -1.24
CA TYR A 7 8.99 -3.10 -0.69
C TYR A 7 8.66 -2.04 -1.76
N GLU A 8 9.28 -2.17 -2.94
CA GLU A 8 8.99 -1.29 -4.09
C GLU A 8 7.51 -1.39 -4.50
N LYS A 9 6.95 -2.60 -4.51
CA LYS A 9 5.51 -2.82 -4.77
C LYS A 9 4.60 -2.21 -3.71
N ILE A 10 4.92 -2.39 -2.42
CA ILE A 10 4.16 -1.76 -1.32
C ILE A 10 4.13 -0.24 -1.53
N SER A 11 5.28 0.35 -1.84
CA SER A 11 5.43 1.79 -2.07
C SER A 11 4.64 2.25 -3.31
N GLU A 12 4.65 1.48 -4.39
CA GLU A 12 3.89 1.78 -5.61
C GLU A 12 2.38 1.75 -5.36
N MET A 13 1.87 0.69 -4.71
CA MET A 13 0.45 0.57 -4.36
C MET A 13 -0.03 1.75 -3.50
N HIS A 14 0.74 2.11 -2.48
CA HIS A 14 0.43 3.25 -1.63
C HIS A 14 0.37 4.57 -2.42
N ASN A 15 1.34 4.80 -3.31
CA ASN A 15 1.35 6.00 -4.17
C ASN A 15 0.16 6.07 -5.13
N ILE A 16 -0.26 4.93 -5.70
CA ILE A 16 -1.43 4.87 -6.59
C ILE A 16 -2.69 5.25 -5.83
N GLU A 17 -2.88 4.69 -4.63
CA GLU A 17 -4.06 4.97 -3.82
C GLU A 17 -4.09 6.42 -3.32
N LEU A 18 -2.96 6.99 -2.87
CA LEU A 18 -2.92 8.42 -2.50
C LEU A 18 -3.27 9.33 -3.69
N LYS A 19 -2.79 9.02 -4.89
CA LYS A 19 -3.16 9.76 -6.11
C LYS A 19 -4.66 9.64 -6.41
N ARG A 20 -5.23 8.45 -6.24
CA ARG A 20 -6.67 8.23 -6.41
C ARG A 20 -7.48 9.07 -5.43
N LEU A 21 -7.11 9.06 -4.15
CA LEU A 21 -7.77 9.87 -3.11
C LEU A 21 -7.70 11.38 -3.42
N LEU A 22 -6.53 11.87 -3.86
CA LEU A 22 -6.40 13.27 -4.30
C LEU A 22 -7.29 13.60 -5.49
N ASN A 23 -7.46 12.67 -6.44
CA ASN A 23 -8.35 12.88 -7.57
C ASN A 23 -9.81 12.95 -7.12
N LEU A 24 -10.25 12.08 -6.21
CA LEU A 24 -11.60 12.16 -5.63
C LEU A 24 -11.85 13.52 -4.97
N TYR A 25 -10.88 14.01 -4.18
CA TYR A 25 -10.98 15.33 -3.57
C TYR A 25 -11.03 16.45 -4.62
N LYS A 26 -10.15 16.43 -5.62
CA LYS A 26 -10.13 17.43 -6.72
C LYS A 26 -11.42 17.45 -7.55
N ASN A 27 -12.11 16.31 -7.62
CA ASN A 27 -13.40 16.17 -8.30
C ASN A 27 -14.59 16.50 -7.40
N ASN A 28 -14.35 16.96 -6.16
CA ASN A 28 -15.37 17.23 -5.13
C ASN A 28 -16.20 15.99 -4.76
N GLU A 29 -15.67 14.78 -4.95
CA GLU A 29 -16.33 13.52 -4.58
C GLU A 29 -16.19 13.22 -3.08
N ILE A 30 -15.12 13.75 -2.45
CA ILE A 30 -14.89 13.71 -1.01
C ILE A 30 -14.45 15.09 -0.51
N ASP A 31 -14.71 15.38 0.77
CA ASP A 31 -14.24 16.60 1.42
C ASP A 31 -12.82 16.45 2.01
N LEU A 32 -12.28 17.56 2.51
CA LEU A 32 -10.94 17.62 3.07
C LEU A 32 -10.79 16.76 4.34
N GLU A 33 -11.82 16.71 5.18
CA GLU A 33 -11.80 15.91 6.42
C GLU A 33 -11.75 14.41 6.10
N THR A 34 -12.52 13.99 5.11
CA THR A 34 -12.54 12.61 4.59
C THR A 34 -11.20 12.27 3.95
N LEU A 35 -10.64 13.18 3.15
CA LEU A 35 -9.31 13.00 2.56
C LEU A 35 -8.25 12.78 3.63
N ASP A 36 -8.20 13.62 4.66
CA ASP A 36 -7.21 13.55 5.75
C ASP A 36 -7.29 12.20 6.50
N LYS A 37 -8.50 11.76 6.86
CA LYS A 37 -8.73 10.45 7.50
C LYS A 37 -8.26 9.29 6.63
N LEU A 38 -8.59 9.31 5.33
CA LEU A 38 -8.18 8.25 4.40
C LEU A 38 -6.67 8.26 4.18
N PHE A 39 -6.04 9.43 4.10
CA PHE A 39 -4.58 9.56 4.03
C PHE A 39 -3.89 8.96 5.25
N ALA A 40 -4.39 9.24 6.45
CA ALA A 40 -3.86 8.67 7.69
C ALA A 40 -3.94 7.13 7.66
N VAL A 41 -5.12 6.58 7.33
CA VAL A 41 -5.32 5.11 7.24
C VAL A 41 -4.37 4.48 6.23
N ARG A 42 -4.22 5.06 5.03
CA ARG A 42 -3.30 4.51 4.00
C ARG A 42 -1.84 4.59 4.42
N THR A 43 -1.46 5.62 5.19
CA THR A 43 -0.09 5.76 5.71
C THR A 43 0.18 4.72 6.79
N ASP A 44 -0.78 4.45 7.67
CA ASP A 44 -0.68 3.40 8.68
C ASP A 44 -0.56 2.01 8.05
N GLU A 45 -1.32 1.73 6.98
CA GLU A 45 -1.22 0.50 6.20
C GLU A 45 0.17 0.32 5.58
N LEU A 46 0.76 1.38 5.00
CA LEU A 46 2.12 1.35 4.47
C LEU A 46 3.13 0.99 5.57
N VAL A 47 3.03 1.62 6.74
CA VAL A 47 3.91 1.35 7.88
C VAL A 47 3.77 -0.09 8.33
N GLN A 48 2.54 -0.60 8.43
CA GLN A 48 2.27 -1.96 8.87
C GLN A 48 2.84 -2.99 7.87
N HIS A 49 2.58 -2.83 6.57
CA HIS A 49 3.14 -3.72 5.55
C HIS A 49 4.68 -3.70 5.51
N THR A 50 5.28 -2.52 5.69
CA THR A 50 6.74 -2.39 5.79
C THR A 50 7.30 -3.11 7.01
N ARG A 51 6.62 -2.99 8.16
CA ARG A 51 6.99 -3.70 9.39
C ARG A 51 6.87 -5.21 9.22
N ASP A 52 5.79 -5.68 8.61
CA ASP A 52 5.58 -7.12 8.36
C ASP A 52 6.66 -7.68 7.42
N LEU A 53 7.05 -6.92 6.40
CA LEU A 53 8.13 -7.29 5.48
C LEU A 53 9.50 -7.35 6.16
N ALA A 54 9.77 -6.42 7.08
CA ALA A 54 11.00 -6.42 7.86
C ALA A 54 11.08 -7.60 8.84
N ASN A 55 9.93 -8.01 9.41
CA ASN A 55 9.85 -9.09 10.39
C ASN A 55 9.75 -10.48 9.78
N ALA A 56 9.36 -10.60 8.51
CA ALA A 56 9.26 -11.89 7.82
C ALA A 56 10.66 -12.48 7.53
N CYS A 57 10.86 -13.76 7.88
CA CYS A 57 12.01 -14.51 7.40
C CYS A 57 11.86 -14.86 5.91
N ASP A 58 12.96 -15.21 5.25
CA ASP A 58 12.96 -15.46 3.81
C ASP A 58 12.08 -16.66 3.41
N GLU A 59 11.90 -17.63 4.30
CA GLU A 59 11.09 -18.84 4.10
C GLU A 59 9.58 -18.57 4.13
N GLU A 60 9.15 -17.58 4.92
CA GLU A 60 7.73 -17.18 5.07
C GLU A 60 7.37 -15.96 4.20
N LEU A 61 8.35 -15.39 3.50
CA LEU A 61 8.22 -14.13 2.77
C LEU A 61 7.12 -14.21 1.71
N GLU A 62 7.03 -15.32 0.98
CA GLU A 62 6.05 -15.53 -0.07
C GLU A 62 4.63 -15.65 0.48
N GLU A 63 4.44 -16.40 1.55
CA GLU A 63 3.13 -16.59 2.19
C GLU A 63 2.64 -15.29 2.84
N LYS A 64 3.48 -14.63 3.63
CA LYS A 64 3.11 -13.42 4.38
C LYS A 64 2.90 -12.21 3.48
N MET A 65 3.57 -12.14 2.33
CA MET A 65 3.45 -11.04 1.37
C MET A 65 2.59 -11.39 0.16
N ASN A 66 1.93 -12.56 0.16
CA ASN A 66 1.20 -13.06 -1.00
C ASN A 66 0.14 -12.07 -1.51
N PHE A 67 -0.52 -11.34 -0.60
CA PHE A 67 -1.44 -10.27 -0.95
C PHE A 67 -0.76 -9.19 -1.80
N ILE A 68 0.32 -8.59 -1.31
CA ILE A 68 1.11 -7.58 -2.04
C ILE A 68 1.61 -8.14 -3.39
N ILE A 69 2.05 -9.39 -3.39
CA ILE A 69 2.58 -10.08 -4.57
C ILE A 69 1.50 -10.23 -5.65
N ASN A 70 0.29 -10.62 -5.27
CA ASN A 70 -0.81 -10.95 -6.18
C ASN A 70 -1.67 -9.74 -6.59
N THR A 71 -1.70 -8.65 -5.82
CA THR A 71 -2.55 -7.48 -6.13
C THR A 71 -2.18 -6.78 -7.45
N MET A 72 -1.00 -7.07 -8.04
CA MET A 72 -0.59 -6.54 -9.35
C MET A 72 -0.54 -7.58 -10.49
N THR A 73 -0.88 -8.85 -10.24
CA THR A 73 -0.92 -9.86 -11.32
C THR A 73 -2.22 -9.83 -12.14
N GLU A 74 -3.23 -9.08 -11.70
CA GLU A 74 -4.40 -8.76 -12.53
C GLU A 74 -4.05 -7.63 -13.49
N LYS A 75 -3.50 -8.03 -14.65
CA LYS A 75 -3.34 -7.21 -15.85
C LYS A 75 -4.60 -7.25 -16.70
#